data_AF-A0A940CSQ1-F1
#
_entry.id   AF-A0A940CSQ1-F1
#
_cell.length_a   1.000
_cell.length_b   1.000
_cell.length_c   1.000
_cell.angle_alpha   90.00
_cell.angle_beta   90.00
_cell.angle_gamma   90.00
#
_symmetry.space_group_name_H-M   'P 1'
#
loop_
_entity.id
_entity.type
_entity.pdbx_description
1 polymer ?
#
loop_
_entity_poly.entity_id
_entity_poly.type
_entity_poly.pdbx_seq_one_letter_code
_entity_poly.pdbx_strand_id
1 'polypeptide(L)'
;MKKIVVAGRNDSGKSTILGELYRGLRAKGFQALAVGSGVQDEKPYLEKNIDVTYLTIAVPEPGQDVAEDIDRVIRTAVSQIKEKNQLIMQARKALDELNKVRSALELGYLSQKDIQPVATLPDIVLIEAVGINDGYKAVESRQVADILVTVVPAGIKSEIIMEQGNVLLEEADILVVTKIDETPRSVTSTTVKLLKRFYRYKPIIPVVAIQGVHVDLVLDEVAKRLAEPLLLIDTPEKKATKA
;
A
#
# COMPACT_ATOMS: atom_id res chain seq x y z
N MET A 1 10.67 5.23 -5.10
CA MET A 1 9.77 4.18 -4.59
C MET A 1 8.37 4.72 -4.70
N LYS A 2 7.45 4.01 -5.34
CA LYS A 2 6.06 4.47 -5.49
C LYS A 2 5.26 4.16 -4.23
N LYS A 3 4.49 5.12 -3.73
CA LYS A 3 3.70 4.99 -2.50
C LYS A 3 2.23 4.82 -2.84
N ILE A 4 1.66 3.68 -2.45
CA ILE A 4 0.25 3.39 -2.58
C ILE A 4 -0.35 3.46 -1.18
N VAL A 5 -1.24 4.40 -0.96
CA VAL A 5 -1.95 4.54 0.31
C VAL A 5 -3.30 3.86 0.19
N VAL A 6 -3.58 2.94 1.11
CA VAL A 6 -4.86 2.29 1.28
C VAL A 6 -5.52 2.89 2.52
N ALA A 7 -6.47 3.79 2.30
CA ALA A 7 -7.22 4.46 3.36
C ALA A 7 -8.59 3.82 3.52
N GLY A 8 -8.90 3.29 4.70
CA GLY A 8 -10.13 2.51 4.89
C GLY A 8 -10.54 2.34 6.35
N ARG A 9 -11.80 2.00 6.58
CA ARG A 9 -12.27 1.63 7.91
C ARG A 9 -11.63 0.30 8.34
N ASN A 10 -10.86 0.31 9.42
CA ASN A 10 -10.32 -0.90 10.04
C ASN A 10 -11.46 -1.63 10.78
N ASP A 11 -12.20 -2.46 10.05
CA ASP A 11 -13.25 -3.29 10.62
C ASP A 11 -12.65 -4.60 11.13
N SER A 12 -11.89 -4.54 12.24
CA SER A 12 -11.59 -5.64 13.20
C SER A 12 -11.38 -7.08 12.65
N GLY A 13 -10.96 -7.23 11.40
CA GLY A 13 -11.15 -8.44 10.60
C GLY A 13 -9.90 -8.83 9.83
N LYS A 14 -9.63 -10.14 9.81
CA LYS A 14 -8.36 -10.79 9.46
C LYS A 14 -7.96 -10.76 7.98
N SER A 15 -8.46 -9.83 7.18
CA SER A 15 -8.01 -9.64 5.80
C SER A 15 -8.37 -8.23 5.34
N THR A 16 -7.35 -7.43 5.06
CA THR A 16 -7.52 -6.09 4.50
C THR A 16 -7.19 -6.15 3.00
N ILE A 17 -7.77 -5.25 2.22
CA ILE A 17 -7.42 -5.09 0.80
C ILE A 17 -5.90 -4.90 0.61
N LEU A 18 -5.21 -4.37 1.62
CA LEU A 18 -3.76 -4.21 1.62
C LEU A 18 -3.01 -5.54 1.52
N GLY A 19 -3.41 -6.58 2.26
CA GLY A 19 -2.79 -7.91 2.17
C GLY A 19 -2.94 -8.54 0.80
N GLU A 20 -4.12 -8.43 0.20
CA GLU A 20 -4.36 -8.92 -1.16
C GLU A 20 -3.57 -8.13 -2.21
N LEU A 21 -3.50 -6.81 -2.08
CA LEU A 21 -2.67 -5.96 -2.95
C LEU A 21 -1.18 -6.29 -2.79
N TYR A 22 -0.71 -6.53 -1.56
CA TYR A 22 0.67 -6.93 -1.30
C TYR A 22 1.03 -8.22 -2.04
N ARG A 23 0.21 -9.26 -1.89
CA ARG A 23 0.44 -10.55 -2.57
C ARG A 23 0.35 -10.41 -4.08
N GLY A 24 -0.67 -9.68 -4.56
CA GLY A 24 -0.88 -9.42 -5.98
C GLY A 24 0.29 -8.69 -6.64
N LEU A 25 0.82 -7.65 -5.98
CA LEU A 25 1.97 -6.89 -6.48
C LEU A 25 3.23 -7.75 -6.51
N ARG A 26 3.50 -8.55 -5.46
CA ARG A 26 4.64 -9.47 -5.49
C ARG A 26 4.52 -10.52 -6.59
N ALA A 27 3.32 -11.06 -6.83
CA ALA A 27 3.07 -11.99 -7.92
C ALA A 27 3.30 -11.35 -9.30
N LYS A 28 3.10 -10.03 -9.43
CA LYS A 28 3.43 -9.24 -10.64
C LYS A 28 4.89 -8.77 -10.70
N GLY A 29 5.74 -9.23 -9.78
CA GLY A 29 7.19 -8.96 -9.78
C GLY A 29 7.64 -7.73 -9.00
N PHE A 30 6.73 -6.98 -8.38
CA PHE A 30 7.08 -5.82 -7.57
C PHE A 30 7.70 -6.23 -6.23
N GLN A 31 8.63 -5.41 -5.74
CA GLN A 31 9.19 -5.51 -4.41
C GLN A 31 8.43 -4.57 -3.47
N ALA A 32 7.33 -5.07 -2.91
CA ALA A 32 6.48 -4.30 -2.01
C ALA A 32 7.01 -4.26 -0.57
N LEU A 33 7.03 -3.07 0.02
CA LEU A 33 7.18 -2.82 1.45
C LEU A 33 5.81 -2.46 2.04
N ALA A 34 5.41 -3.02 3.18
CA ALA A 34 4.15 -2.65 3.82
C ALA A 34 4.41 -1.75 5.05
N VAL A 35 3.63 -0.70 5.19
CA VAL A 35 3.65 0.24 6.33
C VAL A 35 2.22 0.39 6.79
N GLY A 36 1.94 0.46 8.08
CA GLY A 36 0.60 0.77 8.54
C GLY A 36 0.56 1.32 9.95
N SER A 37 -0.47 2.11 10.24
CA SER A 37 -0.77 2.56 11.58
C SER A 37 -1.58 1.49 12.32
N GLY A 38 -1.08 0.96 13.43
CA GLY A 38 -1.87 0.05 14.23
C GLY A 38 -1.06 -0.82 15.18
N VAL A 39 -1.05 -0.39 16.43
CA VAL A 39 -0.90 -1.26 17.59
C VAL A 39 -2.32 -1.47 18.12
N GLN A 40 -2.82 -2.70 18.09
CA GLN A 40 -4.02 -3.10 18.85
C GLN A 40 -3.52 -4.11 19.88
N ASP A 41 -3.77 -3.85 21.17
CA ASP A 41 -3.29 -4.69 22.29
C ASP A 41 -1.77 -4.93 22.29
N GLU A 42 -0.98 -3.85 22.15
CA GLU A 42 0.51 -3.88 22.16
C GLU A 42 1.16 -4.73 21.05
N LYS A 43 0.40 -5.15 20.03
CA LYS A 43 0.91 -5.93 18.90
C LYS A 43 0.72 -5.21 17.57
N PRO A 44 1.74 -5.17 16.70
CA PRO A 44 1.60 -4.80 15.31
C PRO A 44 0.46 -5.59 14.66
N TYR A 45 -0.30 -4.95 13.77
CA TYR A 45 -1.24 -5.62 12.87
C TYR A 45 -0.45 -6.53 11.90
N LEU A 46 0.05 -7.66 12.41
CA LEU A 46 0.66 -8.70 11.59
C LEU A 46 -0.49 -9.42 10.92
N GLU A 47 -0.85 -8.98 9.72
CA GLU A 47 -1.66 -9.81 8.86
C GLU A 47 -0.88 -11.11 8.64
N LYS A 48 -1.48 -12.22 9.09
CA LYS A 48 -0.96 -13.56 8.80
C LYS A 48 -0.84 -13.61 7.28
N ASN A 49 0.38 -13.72 6.75
CA ASN A 49 0.76 -13.80 5.32
C ASN A 49 1.41 -12.55 4.70
N ILE A 50 1.67 -11.45 5.43
CA ILE A 50 2.64 -10.43 4.98
C ILE A 50 4.03 -10.80 5.53
N ASP A 51 5.00 -10.89 4.62
CA ASP A 51 6.36 -11.34 4.89
C ASP A 51 7.13 -10.24 5.66
N VAL A 52 7.29 -10.39 6.99
CA VAL A 52 8.27 -9.78 7.95
C VAL A 52 8.55 -8.25 7.84
N THR A 53 7.89 -7.53 6.95
CA THR A 53 8.20 -6.16 6.54
C THR A 53 6.94 -5.30 6.59
N TYR A 54 6.09 -5.58 7.58
CA TYR A 54 5.02 -4.69 7.98
C TYR A 54 5.58 -3.74 9.04
N LEU A 55 5.81 -2.50 8.64
CA LEU A 55 6.37 -1.49 9.53
C LEU A 55 5.24 -0.73 10.22
N THR A 56 5.24 -0.72 11.54
CA THR A 56 4.26 0.02 12.32
C THR A 56 4.70 1.44 12.58
N ILE A 57 3.81 2.39 12.31
CA ILE A 57 3.89 3.76 12.87
C ILE A 57 2.96 3.87 14.09
N ALA A 58 3.32 4.75 15.03
CA ALA A 58 2.41 5.10 16.11
C ALA A 58 1.14 5.74 15.51
N VAL A 59 -0.01 5.50 16.14
CA VAL A 59 -1.22 6.25 15.77
C VAL A 59 -0.99 7.70 16.20
N PRO A 60 -0.99 8.67 15.28
CA PRO A 60 -0.84 10.08 15.64
C PRO A 60 -2.01 10.53 16.53
N GLU A 61 -1.88 11.69 17.18
CA GLU A 61 -3.06 12.37 17.71
C GLU A 61 -3.89 12.98 16.56
N PRO A 62 -5.22 13.14 16.71
CA PRO A 62 -6.06 13.76 15.68
C PRO A 62 -5.52 15.12 15.23
N GLY A 63 -5.23 15.25 13.93
CA GLY A 63 -4.69 16.49 13.34
C GLY A 63 -3.16 16.61 13.34
N GLN A 64 -2.43 15.58 13.75
CA GLN A 64 -0.98 15.50 13.58
C GLN A 64 -0.58 14.80 12.28
N ASP A 65 0.60 15.21 11.76
CA ASP A 65 1.14 14.68 10.51
C ASP A 65 1.77 13.29 10.70
N VAL A 66 1.38 12.34 9.84
CA VAL A 66 1.95 10.98 9.76
C VAL A 66 2.91 10.81 8.60
N ALA A 67 2.95 11.77 7.67
CA ALA A 67 3.74 11.68 6.46
C ALA A 67 5.23 11.56 6.76
N GLU A 68 5.73 12.40 7.68
CA GLU A 68 7.12 12.37 8.10
C GLU A 68 7.52 11.06 8.77
N ASP A 69 6.63 10.50 9.59
CA ASP A 69 6.86 9.23 10.27
C ASP A 69 6.85 8.05 9.31
N ILE A 70 5.92 8.03 8.36
CA ILE A 70 5.91 7.06 7.26
C ILE A 70 7.24 7.13 6.50
N ASP A 71 7.69 8.33 6.13
CA ASP A 71 8.94 8.50 5.38
C ASP A 71 10.19 8.14 6.18
N ARG A 72 10.21 8.46 7.48
CA ARG A 72 11.26 8.05 8.39
C ARG A 72 11.36 6.53 8.45
N VAL A 73 10.23 5.85 8.67
CA VAL A 73 10.16 4.39 8.77
C VAL A 73 10.59 3.71 7.47
N ILE A 74 10.13 4.20 6.31
CA ILE A 74 10.56 3.71 5.00
C ILE A 74 12.09 3.87 4.84
N ARG A 75 12.64 5.06 5.15
CA ARG A 75 14.09 5.32 5.03
C ARG A 75 14.92 4.43 5.95
N THR A 76 14.46 4.20 7.18
CA THR A 76 15.13 3.31 8.13
C THR A 76 15.16 1.87 7.60
N ALA A 77 14.03 1.33 7.14
CA ALA A 77 13.96 -0.03 6.60
C ALA A 77 14.84 -0.21 5.35
N VAL A 78 14.80 0.76 4.42
CA VAL A 78 15.67 0.74 3.23
C VAL A 78 17.15 0.78 3.62
N SER A 79 17.51 1.59 4.62
CA SER A 79 18.90 1.67 5.11
C SER A 79 19.35 0.34 5.71
N GLN A 80 18.51 -0.32 6.50
CA GLN A 80 18.79 -1.64 7.06
C GLN A 80 19.00 -2.71 5.97
N ILE A 81 18.19 -2.69 4.90
CA ILE A 81 18.37 -3.60 3.76
C ILE A 81 19.72 -3.33 3.08
N LYS A 82 20.08 -2.06 2.84
CA LYS A 82 21.36 -1.68 2.23
C LYS A 82 22.55 -2.12 3.08
N GLU A 83 22.49 -1.92 4.39
CA GLU A 83 23.54 -2.33 5.33
C GLU A 83 23.72 -3.84 5.34
N LYS A 84 22.62 -4.61 5.44
CA LYS A 84 22.66 -6.07 5.35
C LYS A 84 23.24 -6.55 4.02
N ASN A 85 22.85 -5.92 2.92
CA ASN A 85 23.38 -6.22 1.59
C ASN A 85 24.89 -5.97 1.49
N GLN A 86 25.38 -4.88 2.09
CA GLN A 86 26.80 -4.57 2.13
C GLN A 86 27.59 -5.65 2.91
N LEU A 87 27.07 -6.11 4.06
CA LEU A 87 27.68 -7.20 4.82
C LEU A 87 27.71 -8.51 4.03
N ILE A 88 26.63 -8.85 3.32
CA ILE A 88 26.57 -10.03 2.44
C ILE A 88 27.63 -9.93 1.33
N MET A 89 27.76 -8.78 0.69
CA MET A 89 28.76 -8.58 -0.36
C MET A 89 30.19 -8.69 0.18
N GLN A 90 30.46 -8.13 1.36
CA GLN A 90 31.76 -8.26 2.03
C GLN A 90 32.07 -9.72 2.38
N ALA A 91 31.09 -10.47 2.90
CA ALA A 91 31.26 -11.89 3.20
C ALA A 91 31.56 -12.72 1.94
N ARG A 92 30.87 -12.46 0.82
CA ARG A 92 31.16 -13.12 -0.46
C ARG A 92 32.56 -12.81 -0.96
N LYS A 93 32.97 -11.54 -0.90
CA LYS A 93 34.32 -11.11 -1.30
C LYS A 93 35.39 -11.78 -0.45
N ALA A 94 35.20 -11.83 0.87
CA ALA A 94 36.13 -12.49 1.79
C ALA A 94 36.26 -13.99 1.49
N LEU A 95 35.13 -14.66 1.21
CA LEU A 95 35.13 -16.07 0.82
C LEU A 95 35.83 -16.32 -0.52
N ASP A 96 35.65 -15.42 -1.49
CA ASP A 96 36.36 -15.50 -2.77
C ASP A 96 37.87 -15.36 -2.60
N GLU A 97 38.34 -14.40 -1.78
CA GLU A 97 39.76 -14.27 -1.47
C GLU A 97 40.30 -15.51 -0.73
N LEU A 98 39.55 -16.04 0.24
CA LEU A 98 39.92 -17.27 0.94
C LEU A 98 40.05 -18.45 -0.03
N ASN A 99 39.12 -18.57 -0.97
CA ASN A 99 39.14 -19.63 -1.96
C ASN A 99 40.33 -19.53 -2.94
N LYS A 100 40.80 -18.32 -3.25
CA LYS A 100 42.05 -18.15 -4.02
C LYS A 100 43.25 -18.74 -3.27
N VAL A 101 43.36 -18.45 -1.96
CA VAL A 101 44.43 -19.00 -1.10
C VAL A 101 44.32 -20.53 -1.00
N ARG A 102 43.12 -21.06 -0.76
CA ARG A 102 42.90 -22.52 -0.69
C ARG A 102 43.25 -23.23 -2.00
N SER A 103 42.93 -22.62 -3.14
CA SER A 103 43.30 -23.14 -4.46
C SER A 103 44.81 -23.22 -4.63
N ALA A 104 45.55 -22.16 -4.26
CA ALA A 104 47.01 -22.14 -4.29
C ALA A 104 47.66 -23.19 -3.37
N LEU A 105 46.96 -23.61 -2.32
CA LEU A 105 47.38 -24.65 -1.37
C LEU A 105 46.79 -26.04 -1.68
N GLU A 106 46.10 -26.21 -2.81
CA GLU A 106 45.44 -27.47 -3.22
C GLU A 106 44.39 -28.00 -2.20
N LEU A 107 43.80 -27.11 -1.39
CA LEU A 107 42.86 -27.45 -0.30
C LEU A 107 41.38 -27.50 -0.75
N GLY A 108 41.10 -27.37 -2.05
CA GLY A 108 39.74 -27.31 -2.59
C GLY A 108 38.96 -26.02 -2.26
N TYR A 109 37.70 -25.93 -2.71
CA TYR A 109 36.88 -24.71 -2.68
C TYR A 109 35.75 -24.76 -1.64
N LEU A 110 35.48 -23.65 -0.98
CA LEU A 110 34.35 -23.47 -0.05
C LEU A 110 33.14 -22.87 -0.77
N SER A 111 31.98 -23.49 -0.58
CA SER A 111 30.72 -23.09 -1.21
C SER A 111 30.20 -21.76 -0.69
N GLN A 112 29.68 -20.90 -1.59
CA GLN A 112 28.95 -19.68 -1.21
C GLN A 112 27.49 -19.94 -0.82
N LYS A 113 27.01 -21.19 -0.87
CA LYS A 113 25.58 -21.53 -0.65
C LYS A 113 25.06 -21.11 0.73
N ASP A 114 25.94 -21.05 1.74
CA ASP A 114 25.57 -20.67 3.10
C ASP A 114 25.48 -19.14 3.29
N ILE A 115 25.96 -18.36 2.32
CA ILE A 115 25.81 -16.90 2.34
C ILE A 115 24.49 -16.54 1.67
N GLN A 116 23.60 -15.87 2.40
CA GLN A 116 22.32 -15.37 1.88
C GLN A 116 22.52 -14.52 0.60
N PRO A 117 21.57 -14.54 -0.35
CA PRO A 117 21.60 -13.63 -1.48
C PRO A 117 21.35 -12.19 -1.02
N VAL A 118 21.84 -11.23 -1.82
CA VAL A 118 21.54 -9.81 -1.65
C VAL A 118 20.03 -9.60 -1.88
N ALA A 119 19.37 -8.90 -0.96
CA ALA A 119 17.96 -8.59 -1.09
C ALA A 119 17.75 -7.44 -2.09
N THR A 120 16.73 -7.55 -2.95
CA THR A 120 16.33 -6.45 -3.83
C THR A 120 15.72 -5.32 -3.00
N LEU A 121 16.01 -4.07 -3.35
CA LEU A 121 15.40 -2.92 -2.69
C LEU A 121 13.91 -2.83 -3.06
N PRO A 122 13.03 -2.40 -2.13
CA PRO A 122 11.64 -2.18 -2.45
C PRO A 122 11.46 -1.12 -3.55
N ASP A 123 10.52 -1.35 -4.46
CA ASP A 123 10.13 -0.41 -5.52
C ASP A 123 8.77 0.24 -5.25
N ILE A 124 7.95 -0.39 -4.40
CA ILE A 124 6.64 0.07 -3.96
C ILE A 124 6.54 0.04 -2.43
N VAL A 125 5.84 1.03 -1.86
CA VAL A 125 5.34 1.00 -0.48
C VAL A 125 3.82 0.94 -0.50
N LEU A 126 3.25 -0.04 0.18
CA LEU A 126 1.83 -0.08 0.56
C LEU A 126 1.69 0.51 1.95
N ILE A 127 0.84 1.52 2.11
CA ILE A 127 0.63 2.25 3.36
C ILE A 127 -0.82 2.04 3.79
N GLU A 128 -1.05 1.42 4.96
CA GLU A 128 -2.35 1.41 5.62
C GLU A 128 -2.54 2.72 6.38
N ALA A 129 -3.55 3.49 5.99
CA ALA A 129 -3.92 4.74 6.65
C ALA A 129 -5.26 4.60 7.40
N VAL A 130 -5.38 5.37 8.49
CA VAL A 130 -6.62 5.50 9.26
C VAL A 130 -7.75 6.02 8.35
N GLY A 131 -8.94 5.42 8.48
CA GLY A 131 -10.04 5.61 7.54
C GLY A 131 -10.91 6.85 7.72
N ILE A 132 -11.95 6.93 6.89
CA ILE A 132 -12.89 8.06 6.72
C ILE A 132 -13.71 8.41 7.98
N ASN A 133 -13.82 7.51 8.96
CA ASN A 133 -14.76 7.67 10.08
C ASN A 133 -14.14 8.23 11.37
N ASP A 134 -12.83 8.43 11.44
CA ASP A 134 -12.14 8.72 12.69
C ASP A 134 -11.79 10.21 12.88
N GLY A 135 -12.46 11.12 12.15
CA GLY A 135 -12.21 12.56 12.22
C GLY A 135 -10.89 13.01 11.58
N TYR A 136 -10.09 12.06 11.07
CA TYR A 136 -8.94 12.35 10.22
C TYR A 136 -9.43 12.80 8.85
N LYS A 137 -9.21 14.08 8.55
CA LYS A 137 -9.46 14.64 7.22
C LYS A 137 -8.44 14.12 6.19
N ALA A 138 -7.42 13.39 6.65
CA ALA A 138 -6.48 12.55 5.90
C ALA A 138 -5.90 13.22 4.65
N VAL A 139 -5.68 14.54 4.74
CA VAL A 139 -4.94 15.33 3.76
C VAL A 139 -3.53 14.78 3.63
N GLU A 140 -2.96 14.38 4.76
CA GLU A 140 -1.64 13.77 4.91
C GLU A 140 -1.54 12.45 4.14
N SER A 141 -2.62 11.65 4.15
CA SER A 141 -2.70 10.39 3.39
C SER A 141 -2.66 10.65 1.89
N ARG A 142 -3.31 11.71 1.39
CA ARG A 142 -3.13 12.10 0.00
C ARG A 142 -1.70 12.58 -0.26
N GLN A 143 -1.17 13.47 0.58
CA GLN A 143 0.12 14.12 0.34
C GLN A 143 1.26 13.12 0.11
N VAL A 144 1.21 11.96 0.78
CA VAL A 144 2.21 10.90 0.60
C VAL A 144 1.89 9.91 -0.51
N ALA A 145 0.67 9.89 -1.04
CA ALA A 145 0.23 8.89 -2.01
C ALA A 145 0.64 9.27 -3.44
N ASP A 146 1.41 8.41 -4.12
CA ASP A 146 1.42 8.37 -5.58
C ASP A 146 0.08 7.81 -6.11
N ILE A 147 -0.52 6.86 -5.37
CA ILE A 147 -1.84 6.27 -5.66
C ILE A 147 -2.62 6.18 -4.35
N LEU A 148 -3.80 6.79 -4.29
CA LEU A 148 -4.73 6.72 -3.16
C LEU A 148 -5.88 5.74 -3.45
N VAL A 149 -5.89 4.61 -2.74
CA VAL A 149 -6.96 3.62 -2.75
C VAL A 149 -7.83 3.84 -1.52
N THR A 150 -9.06 4.29 -1.72
CA THR A 150 -10.00 4.52 -0.62
C THR A 150 -11.00 3.38 -0.53
N VAL A 151 -11.05 2.74 0.63
CA VAL A 151 -11.91 1.60 0.95
C VAL A 151 -13.13 2.05 1.72
N VAL A 152 -14.31 1.72 1.19
CA VAL A 152 -15.61 2.15 1.69
C VAL A 152 -16.48 0.91 1.96
N PRO A 153 -17.04 0.71 3.16
CA PRO A 153 -17.96 -0.42 3.39
C PRO A 153 -19.25 -0.21 2.59
N ALA A 154 -19.82 -1.28 2.03
CA ALA A 154 -21.05 -1.23 1.24
C ALA A 154 -22.24 -0.65 2.02
N GLY A 155 -22.25 -0.78 3.34
CA GLY A 155 -23.23 -0.20 4.25
C GLY A 155 -22.90 1.21 4.76
N ILE A 156 -21.95 1.94 4.16
CA ILE A 156 -21.63 3.31 4.57
C ILE A 156 -22.86 4.22 4.47
N LYS A 157 -23.00 5.13 5.44
CA LYS A 157 -24.10 6.11 5.44
C LYS A 157 -23.97 7.07 4.27
N SER A 158 -25.09 7.42 3.66
CA SER A 158 -25.12 8.35 2.51
C SER A 158 -24.61 9.75 2.88
N GLU A 159 -24.80 10.18 4.14
CA GLU A 159 -24.28 11.48 4.60
C GLU A 159 -22.76 11.58 4.45
N ILE A 160 -22.02 10.50 4.72
CA ILE A 160 -20.55 10.47 4.62
C ILE A 160 -20.10 10.54 3.17
N ILE A 161 -20.83 9.88 2.26
CA ILE A 161 -20.56 9.95 0.82
C ILE A 161 -20.80 11.36 0.26
N MET A 162 -21.74 12.09 0.86
CA MET A 162 -22.17 13.41 0.40
C MET A 162 -21.46 14.56 1.15
N GLU A 163 -20.64 14.25 2.13
CA GLU A 163 -19.92 15.22 2.95
C GLU A 163 -18.90 15.98 2.10
N GLN A 164 -19.00 17.32 2.09
CA GLN A 164 -18.05 18.18 1.38
C GLN A 164 -16.72 18.25 2.12
N GLY A 165 -15.62 18.18 1.37
CA GLY A 165 -14.27 18.21 1.94
C GLY A 165 -13.81 16.87 2.51
N ASN A 166 -14.50 15.78 2.15
CA ASN A 166 -14.03 14.43 2.42
C ASN A 166 -12.92 14.07 1.41
N VAL A 167 -11.69 14.49 1.74
CA VAL A 167 -10.49 14.34 0.89
C VAL A 167 -10.25 12.91 0.45
N LEU A 168 -10.49 11.93 1.33
CA LEU A 168 -10.31 10.52 0.99
C LEU A 168 -11.24 10.06 -0.13
N LEU A 169 -12.47 10.57 -0.18
CA LEU A 169 -13.39 10.25 -1.28
C LEU A 169 -13.17 11.15 -2.49
N GLU A 170 -12.93 12.44 -2.29
CA GLU A 170 -12.75 13.46 -3.33
C GLU A 170 -11.45 13.32 -4.11
N GLU A 171 -10.37 12.85 -3.47
CA GLU A 171 -9.04 12.73 -4.07
C GLU A 171 -8.57 11.27 -4.27
N ALA A 172 -9.38 10.28 -3.90
CA ALA A 172 -9.12 8.88 -4.25
C ALA A 172 -8.82 8.70 -5.74
N ASP A 173 -7.78 7.94 -6.04
CA ASP A 173 -7.49 7.45 -7.38
C ASP A 173 -8.33 6.22 -7.72
N ILE A 174 -8.64 5.41 -6.69
CA ILE A 174 -9.46 4.20 -6.77
C ILE A 174 -10.40 4.14 -5.57
N LEU A 175 -11.69 3.89 -5.82
CA LEU A 175 -12.69 3.65 -4.79
C LEU A 175 -13.02 2.16 -4.73
N VAL A 176 -12.80 1.54 -3.58
CA VAL A 176 -13.09 0.12 -3.37
C VAL A 176 -14.27 -0.02 -2.43
N VAL A 177 -15.33 -0.69 -2.87
CA VAL A 177 -16.53 -0.94 -2.05
C VAL A 177 -16.45 -2.33 -1.46
N THR A 178 -16.13 -2.44 -0.17
CA THR A 178 -15.94 -3.72 0.54
C THR A 178 -17.22 -4.20 1.24
N LYS A 179 -17.23 -5.44 1.75
CA LYS A 179 -18.34 -6.06 2.50
C LYS A 179 -19.65 -6.17 1.72
N ILE A 180 -19.56 -6.38 0.41
CA ILE A 180 -20.74 -6.55 -0.46
C ILE A 180 -21.46 -7.88 -0.23
N ASP A 181 -20.78 -8.84 0.39
CA ASP A 181 -21.28 -10.15 0.82
C ASP A 181 -22.05 -10.08 2.15
N GLU A 182 -21.63 -9.21 3.07
CA GLU A 182 -22.27 -9.00 4.37
C GLU A 182 -23.43 -8.00 4.31
N THR A 183 -23.51 -7.20 3.24
CA THR A 183 -24.48 -6.10 3.12
C THR A 183 -25.64 -6.48 2.18
N PRO A 184 -26.91 -6.19 2.53
CA PRO A 184 -28.05 -6.46 1.65
C PRO A 184 -27.86 -5.87 0.25
N ARG A 185 -28.16 -6.65 -0.79
CA ARG A 185 -27.96 -6.26 -2.20
C ARG A 185 -28.57 -4.91 -2.57
N SER A 186 -29.72 -4.56 -1.99
CA SER A 186 -30.40 -3.28 -2.20
C SER A 186 -29.59 -2.10 -1.65
N VAL A 187 -29.00 -2.26 -0.47
CA VAL A 187 -28.12 -1.27 0.17
C VAL A 187 -26.83 -1.13 -0.63
N THR A 188 -26.15 -2.23 -0.93
CA THR A 188 -24.94 -2.24 -1.76
C THR A 188 -25.17 -1.55 -3.11
N SER A 189 -26.27 -1.87 -3.79
CA SER A 189 -26.61 -1.25 -5.08
C SER A 189 -26.84 0.25 -4.96
N THR A 190 -27.45 0.70 -3.86
CA THR A 190 -27.70 2.11 -3.58
C THR A 190 -26.39 2.85 -3.34
N THR A 191 -25.51 2.31 -2.50
CA THR A 191 -24.17 2.84 -2.21
C THR A 191 -23.33 2.98 -3.47
N VAL A 192 -23.27 1.93 -4.30
CA VAL A 192 -22.50 1.97 -5.57
C VAL A 192 -23.09 3.00 -6.53
N LYS A 193 -24.42 3.11 -6.64
CA LYS A 193 -25.07 4.14 -7.47
C LYS A 193 -24.75 5.55 -6.97
N LEU A 194 -24.73 5.75 -5.65
CA LEU A 194 -24.42 7.04 -5.05
C LEU A 194 -22.96 7.43 -5.30
N LEU A 195 -22.02 6.52 -5.06
CA LEU A 195 -20.60 6.73 -5.37
C LEU A 195 -20.40 7.03 -6.86
N LYS A 196 -21.06 6.28 -7.76
CA LYS A 196 -21.01 6.55 -9.21
C LYS A 196 -21.64 7.88 -9.60
N ARG A 197 -22.57 8.42 -8.82
CA ARG A 197 -23.18 9.73 -9.07
C ARG A 197 -22.24 10.86 -8.69
N PHE A 198 -21.59 10.79 -7.53
CA PHE A 198 -20.73 11.87 -7.01
C PHE A 198 -19.29 11.77 -7.51
N TYR A 199 -18.77 10.56 -7.73
CA TYR A 199 -17.38 10.28 -8.09
C TYR A 199 -17.25 9.54 -9.43
N ARG A 200 -18.10 9.90 -10.40
CA ARG A 200 -18.29 9.19 -11.68
C ARG A 200 -17.03 8.95 -12.54
N TYR A 201 -16.00 9.75 -12.31
CA TYR A 201 -14.73 9.71 -13.06
C TYR A 201 -13.70 8.76 -12.44
N LYS A 202 -14.03 8.12 -11.31
CA LYS A 202 -13.16 7.21 -10.59
C LYS A 202 -13.54 5.76 -10.85
N PRO A 203 -12.56 4.85 -10.91
CA PRO A 203 -12.85 3.42 -10.86
C PRO A 203 -13.46 3.09 -9.49
N ILE A 204 -14.70 2.59 -9.51
CA ILE A 204 -15.44 2.17 -8.33
C ILE A 204 -15.61 0.66 -8.42
N ILE A 205 -14.88 -0.07 -7.58
CA ILE A 205 -14.72 -1.52 -7.67
C ILE A 205 -15.33 -2.19 -6.43
N PRO A 206 -16.47 -2.88 -6.53
CA PRO A 206 -17.03 -3.65 -5.44
C PRO A 206 -16.29 -4.99 -5.26
N VAL A 207 -15.86 -5.29 -4.03
CA VAL A 207 -15.02 -6.45 -3.70
C VAL A 207 -15.53 -7.22 -2.48
N VAL A 208 -15.15 -8.49 -2.39
CA VAL A 208 -15.20 -9.27 -1.14
C VAL A 208 -13.75 -9.59 -0.73
N ALA A 209 -13.15 -8.74 0.09
CA ALA A 209 -11.73 -8.81 0.44
C ALA A 209 -11.34 -10.18 1.02
N ILE A 210 -12.12 -10.69 1.98
CA ILE A 210 -11.88 -11.98 2.64
C ILE A 210 -11.89 -13.19 1.69
N GLN A 211 -12.52 -13.07 0.53
CA GLN A 211 -12.63 -14.13 -0.49
C GLN A 211 -11.80 -13.81 -1.74
N GLY A 212 -11.09 -12.68 -1.77
CA GLY A 212 -10.35 -12.21 -2.94
C GLY A 212 -11.22 -11.84 -4.15
N VAL A 213 -12.55 -11.76 -4.02
CA VAL A 213 -13.46 -11.51 -5.15
C VAL A 213 -13.27 -10.09 -5.66
N HIS A 214 -12.97 -9.98 -6.96
CA HIS A 214 -12.72 -8.73 -7.69
C HIS A 214 -11.51 -7.90 -7.19
N VAL A 215 -10.67 -8.46 -6.32
CA VAL A 215 -9.47 -7.75 -5.84
C VAL A 215 -8.41 -7.67 -6.95
N ASP A 216 -8.42 -8.63 -7.86
CA ASP A 216 -7.65 -8.59 -9.12
C ASP A 216 -7.96 -7.33 -9.94
N LEU A 217 -9.21 -6.88 -9.99
CA LEU A 217 -9.58 -5.64 -10.68
C LEU A 217 -8.98 -4.41 -10.01
N VAL A 218 -8.88 -4.39 -8.68
CA VAL A 218 -8.20 -3.31 -7.94
C VAL A 218 -6.71 -3.33 -8.24
N LEU A 219 -6.10 -4.52 -8.22
CA LEU A 219 -4.69 -4.72 -8.54
C LEU A 219 -4.35 -4.28 -9.97
N ASP A 220 -5.20 -4.59 -10.94
CA ASP A 220 -5.01 -4.19 -12.33
C ASP A 220 -5.06 -2.67 -12.50
N GLU A 221 -5.99 -2.01 -11.80
CA GLU A 221 -6.13 -0.55 -11.84
C GLU A 221 -4.96 0.17 -11.13
N VAL A 222 -4.41 -0.44 -10.07
CA VAL A 222 -3.15 -0.02 -9.43
C VAL A 222 -1.97 -0.22 -10.39
N ALA A 223 -1.82 -1.40 -10.98
CA ALA A 223 -0.72 -1.72 -11.88
C ALA A 223 -0.72 -0.81 -13.12
N LYS A 224 -1.90 -0.52 -13.66
CA LYS A 224 -2.08 0.45 -14.75
C LYS A 224 -1.54 1.83 -14.38
N ARG A 225 -1.91 2.35 -13.20
CA ARG A 225 -1.41 3.66 -12.71
C ARG A 225 0.08 3.68 -12.43
N LEU A 226 0.65 2.56 -11.98
CA LEU A 226 2.10 2.43 -11.81
C LEU A 226 2.83 2.47 -13.15
N ALA A 227 2.22 1.94 -14.22
CA ALA A 227 2.79 1.90 -15.56
C ALA A 227 2.59 3.20 -16.36
N GLU A 228 1.57 4.00 -16.04
CA GLU A 228 1.22 5.23 -16.76
C GLU A 228 1.73 6.48 -16.01
N PRO A 229 2.78 7.19 -16.49
CA PRO A 229 3.34 8.34 -15.78
C PRO A 229 2.47 9.62 -15.81
N LEU A 230 1.29 9.62 -16.44
CA LEU A 230 0.69 10.86 -17.00
C LEU A 230 -0.81 11.12 -16.77
N LEU A 231 -1.53 10.36 -15.93
CA LEU A 231 -2.94 10.68 -15.60
C LEU A 231 -3.12 11.69 -14.45
N LEU A 232 -2.07 12.43 -14.08
CA LEU A 232 -2.10 13.41 -12.98
C LEU A 232 -2.44 14.86 -13.40
N ILE A 233 -2.74 15.14 -14.68
CA ILE A 233 -3.24 16.45 -15.11
C ILE A 233 -4.27 16.29 -16.20
N ASP A 234 -5.54 16.09 -15.83
CA ASP A 234 -6.66 16.66 -16.58
C ASP A 234 -7.44 17.54 -15.60
N THR A 235 -6.81 18.64 -15.21
CA THR A 235 -7.57 19.81 -14.77
C THR A 235 -8.41 20.23 -15.97
N PRO A 236 -9.75 20.30 -15.89
CA PRO A 236 -10.52 20.80 -17.01
C PRO A 236 -10.03 22.22 -17.28
N GLU A 237 -9.47 22.44 -18.47
CA GLU A 237 -9.10 23.76 -18.95
C GLU A 237 -10.26 24.71 -18.66
N LYS A 238 -9.97 25.71 -17.83
CA LYS A 238 -10.68 26.98 -17.86
C LYS A 238 -10.77 27.39 -19.34
N LYS A 239 -11.94 27.20 -19.94
CA LYS A 239 -12.36 28.05 -21.06
C LYS A 239 -12.58 29.45 -20.51
N ALA A 240 -11.47 30.15 -20.33
CA ALA A 240 -11.47 31.59 -20.35
C ALA A 240 -11.78 32.03 -21.79
N THR A 241 -12.85 32.82 -21.90
CA THR A 241 -13.01 33.95 -22.83
C THR A 241 -12.82 33.73 -24.33
N LYS A 242 -13.95 33.83 -25.05
CA LYS A 242 -14.20 34.58 -26.31
C LYS A 242 -15.72 34.44 -26.52
N ALA A 243 -16.56 35.47 -26.64
CA ALA A 243 -16.42 36.91 -26.81
C ALA A 243 -17.60 37.60 -26.10
#